data_AF-A0A9P0LIP9-F1
#
_entry.id   AF-A0A9P0LIP9-F1
#
_cell.length_a   1.000
_cell.length_b   1.000
_cell.length_c   1.000
_cell.angle_alpha   90.00
_cell.angle_beta   90.00
_cell.angle_gamma   90.00
#
_symmetry.space_group_name_H-M   'P 1'
#
loop_
_entity.id
_entity.type
_entity.pdbx_description
1 polymer ?
#
loop_
_entity_poly.entity_id
_entity_poly.type
_entity_poly.pdbx_seq_one_letter_code
_entity_poly.pdbx_strand_id
1 'polypeptide(L)'
;MAGNEAGHGAIVRNRDLIDVWKHREDIENKINNDSEENTSSDEEQEPPCRSVGRPRVPFEQASKKTKRRRVAELTTDRSANELQFAVNVVSGRNYSEVSPQIFSFSTAEALALMVDLDISVRKYLLLRSVINGKAQNCLPSYKGLQKTKNAFLPS
;
A
#
# COMPACT_ATOMS: atom_id res chain seq x y z
N MET A 1 -61.98 10.26 -9.53
CA MET A 1 -61.87 11.55 -8.83
C MET A 1 -60.63 11.45 -7.95
N ALA A 2 -59.44 11.85 -8.39
CA ALA A 2 -58.91 13.21 -8.64
C ALA A 2 -58.75 14.05 -7.36
N GLY A 3 -57.50 14.46 -7.07
CA GLY A 3 -57.07 15.51 -6.12
C GLY A 3 -56.14 14.99 -5.01
N ASN A 4 -54.80 14.99 -5.12
CA ASN A 4 -53.77 16.08 -5.09
C ASN A 4 -53.41 16.67 -3.69
N GLU A 5 -52.13 16.45 -3.33
CA GLU A 5 -51.12 17.44 -2.87
C GLU A 5 -50.79 17.73 -1.39
N ALA A 6 -49.49 18.01 -1.22
CA ALA A 6 -48.71 18.62 -0.13
C ALA A 6 -48.38 17.75 1.12
N GLY A 7 -47.14 17.37 1.44
CA GLY A 7 -45.85 18.01 1.17
C GLY A 7 -45.51 19.00 2.30
N HIS A 8 -44.92 18.54 3.40
CA HIS A 8 -44.29 19.40 4.41
C HIS A 8 -42.95 18.80 4.84
N GLY A 9 -41.89 19.33 4.23
CA GLY A 9 -40.50 19.08 4.61
C GLY A 9 -40.16 19.76 5.92
N ALA A 10 -39.52 19.02 6.82
CA ALA A 10 -38.84 19.59 7.98
C ALA A 10 -37.50 20.19 7.50
N ILE A 11 -37.50 21.49 7.25
CA ILE A 11 -36.28 22.29 7.06
C ILE A 11 -35.62 22.41 8.43
N VAL A 12 -34.63 21.54 8.70
CA VAL A 12 -33.72 21.71 9.82
C VAL A 12 -32.92 22.98 9.58
N ARG A 13 -33.05 23.93 10.51
CA ARG A 13 -32.51 25.29 10.38
C ARG A 13 -30.98 25.24 10.52
N ASN A 14 -30.29 25.84 9.55
CA ASN A 14 -28.83 26.02 9.41
C ASN A 14 -28.13 26.81 10.55
N ARG A 15 -28.67 26.85 11.78
CA ARG A 15 -28.03 27.58 12.89
C ARG A 15 -27.01 26.72 13.64
N ASP A 16 -27.22 25.42 13.75
CA ASP A 16 -26.38 24.55 14.59
C ASP A 16 -25.00 24.24 13.97
N LEU A 17 -24.82 24.51 12.66
CA LEU A 17 -23.54 24.35 11.98
C LEU A 17 -22.57 25.51 12.23
N ILE A 18 -23.06 26.71 12.57
CA ILE A 18 -22.19 27.88 12.77
C ILE A 18 -21.43 27.78 14.10
N ASP A 19 -22.07 27.21 15.13
CA ASP A 19 -21.46 27.07 16.46
C ASP A 19 -20.37 25.99 16.49
N VAL A 20 -20.47 24.95 15.65
CA VAL A 20 -19.43 23.93 15.48
C VAL A 20 -18.16 24.51 14.84
N TRP A 21 -18.31 25.49 13.93
CA TRP A 21 -17.17 26.08 13.23
C TRP A 21 -16.39 27.07 14.10
N LYS A 22 -17.08 27.86 14.92
CA LYS A 22 -16.40 28.77 15.88
C LYS A 22 -15.56 28.00 16.90
N HIS A 23 -16.06 26.86 17.39
CA HIS A 23 -15.32 26.06 18.36
C HIS A 23 -14.05 25.42 17.79
N ARG A 24 -14.00 25.18 16.47
CA ARG A 24 -12.82 24.64 15.79
C ARG A 24 -11.71 25.70 15.62
N GLU A 25 -12.07 26.95 15.31
CA GLU A 25 -11.10 28.05 15.21
C GLU A 25 -10.46 28.38 16.56
N ASP A 26 -11.22 28.27 17.66
CA ASP A 26 -10.70 28.49 19.02
C ASP A 26 -9.67 27.42 19.43
N ILE A 27 -9.81 26.18 18.96
CA ILE A 27 -8.85 25.09 19.22
C ILE A 27 -7.57 25.28 18.41
N GLU A 28 -7.69 25.63 17.13
CA GLU A 28 -6.52 25.84 16.25
C GLU A 28 -5.69 27.07 16.70
N ASN A 29 -6.33 28.13 17.21
CA ASN A 29 -5.62 29.29 17.75
C ASN A 29 -4.94 29.03 19.11
N LYS A 30 -5.46 28.09 19.91
CA LYS A 30 -4.84 27.73 21.19
C LYS A 30 -3.55 26.91 21.00
N ILE A 31 -3.49 26.07 19.97
CA ILE A 31 -2.30 25.26 19.65
C ILE A 31 -1.12 26.14 19.17
N ASN A 32 -1.39 27.24 18.47
CA ASN A 32 -0.34 28.11 17.96
C ASN A 32 0.25 29.07 19.02
N ASN A 33 -0.48 29.38 20.09
CA ASN A 33 -0.01 30.35 21.09
C ASN A 33 0.80 29.72 22.24
N ASP A 34 0.72 28.41 22.47
CA ASP A 34 1.50 27.73 23.53
C ASP A 34 2.96 27.40 23.08
N SER A 35 3.36 27.79 21.86
CA SER A 35 4.67 27.48 21.29
C SER A 35 5.71 28.60 21.40
N GLU A 36 5.35 29.77 21.94
CA GLU A 36 6.25 30.92 22.04
C GLU A 36 6.29 31.49 23.46
N GLU A 37 6.95 30.82 24.41
CA GLU A 37 7.53 31.49 25.58
C GLU A 37 8.60 30.62 26.30
N ASN A 38 9.72 31.26 26.67
CA ASN A 38 10.94 30.81 27.39
C ASN A 38 12.05 30.12 26.56
N THR A 39 13.02 30.86 25.99
CA THR A 39 14.17 31.59 26.55
C THR A 39 15.31 30.75 27.13
N SER A 40 16.48 30.93 26.49
CA SER A 40 17.78 31.17 27.12
C SER A 40 18.48 29.99 27.78
N SER A 41 19.41 29.41 27.04
CA SER A 41 20.71 28.98 27.58
C SER A 41 21.75 29.14 26.47
N ASP A 42 22.59 30.17 26.64
CA ASP A 42 23.88 30.29 25.95
C ASP A 42 24.77 29.11 26.38
N GLU A 43 24.95 28.13 25.51
CA GLU A 43 26.07 27.19 25.56
C GLU A 43 26.72 27.12 24.17
N GLU A 44 28.04 27.28 24.18
CA GLU A 44 28.97 27.40 23.06
C GLU A 44 28.64 26.52 21.85
N GLN A 45 28.18 27.13 20.75
CA GLN A 45 28.19 26.47 19.45
C GLN A 45 29.63 26.42 18.93
N GLU A 46 30.30 25.31 19.20
CA GLU A 46 31.43 24.81 18.40
C GLU A 46 31.10 25.00 16.90
N PRO A 47 31.99 25.61 16.10
CA PRO A 47 31.75 25.77 14.68
C PRO A 47 31.52 24.40 14.06
N PRO A 48 30.49 24.21 13.21
CA PRO A 48 30.23 22.91 12.60
C PRO A 48 31.40 22.57 11.68
N CYS A 49 32.34 21.78 12.20
CA CYS A 49 33.48 21.23 11.48
C CYS A 49 32.96 20.15 10.52
N ARG A 50 32.29 20.58 9.44
CA ARG A 50 31.75 19.68 8.42
C ARG A 50 32.86 19.40 7.43
N SER A 51 33.56 18.28 7.61
CA SER A 51 34.16 17.60 6.46
C SER A 51 33.02 17.14 5.55
N VAL A 52 32.60 18.00 4.63
CA VAL A 52 31.56 17.65 3.66
C VAL A 52 32.21 16.63 2.71
N GLY A 53 32.00 15.35 3.01
CA GLY A 53 32.39 14.27 2.12
C GLY A 53 31.76 14.43 0.73
N ARG A 54 32.19 13.61 -0.21
CA ARG A 54 31.68 13.65 -1.59
C ARG A 54 30.14 13.61 -1.61
N PRO A 55 29.47 14.53 -2.35
CA PRO A 55 28.02 14.54 -2.45
C PRO A 55 27.45 13.19 -2.85
N ARG A 56 26.30 12.83 -2.25
CA ARG A 56 25.60 11.60 -2.60
C ARG A 56 25.06 11.71 -4.02
N VAL A 57 25.44 10.77 -4.87
CA VAL A 57 24.88 10.61 -6.21
C VAL A 57 23.42 10.13 -6.10
N PRO A 58 22.50 10.56 -6.99
CA PRO A 58 21.14 10.02 -7.06
C PRO A 58 21.10 8.50 -7.11
N PHE A 59 20.06 7.88 -6.54
CA PHE A 59 19.98 6.43 -6.46
C PHE A 59 20.11 5.78 -7.84
N GLU A 60 19.40 6.29 -8.86
CA GLU A 60 19.39 5.68 -10.20
C GLU A 60 20.75 5.60 -10.88
N GLN A 61 21.57 6.63 -10.69
CA GLN A 61 22.91 6.75 -11.28
C GLN A 61 23.99 6.04 -10.45
N ALA A 62 23.65 5.55 -9.25
CA ALA A 62 24.62 4.90 -8.38
C ALA A 62 24.97 3.49 -8.86
N SER A 63 26.20 3.05 -8.56
CA SER A 63 26.64 1.68 -8.83
C SER A 63 25.79 0.65 -8.06
N LYS A 64 25.73 -0.59 -8.57
CA LYS A 64 24.99 -1.69 -7.93
C LYS A 64 25.40 -1.93 -6.48
N LYS A 65 26.70 -1.79 -6.16
CA LYS A 65 27.23 -1.90 -4.79
C LYS A 65 26.66 -0.81 -3.88
N THR A 66 26.65 0.44 -4.34
CA THR A 66 26.11 1.57 -3.58
C THR A 66 24.60 1.46 -3.39
N LYS A 67 23.86 1.03 -4.42
CA LYS A 67 22.41 0.76 -4.32
C LYS A 67 22.13 -0.27 -3.21
N ARG A 68 22.82 -1.41 -3.23
CA ARG A 68 22.68 -2.45 -2.20
C ARG A 68 22.98 -1.94 -0.79
N ARG A 69 24.07 -1.18 -0.61
CA ARG A 69 24.42 -0.61 0.70
C ARG A 69 23.33 0.32 1.23
N ARG A 70 22.78 1.18 0.36
CA ARG A 70 21.69 2.10 0.74
C ARG A 70 20.40 1.36 1.09
N VAL A 71 20.05 0.31 0.35
CA VAL A 71 18.89 -0.53 0.70
C VAL A 71 19.13 -1.21 2.05
N ALA A 72 20.35 -1.70 2.32
CA ALA A 72 20.70 -2.28 3.61
C ALA A 72 20.53 -1.27 4.77
N GLU A 73 21.04 -0.04 4.61
CA GLU A 73 20.84 1.07 5.55
C GLU A 73 19.34 1.32 5.81
N LEU A 74 18.50 1.33 4.76
CA LEU A 74 17.05 1.51 4.93
C LEU A 74 16.39 0.34 5.68
N THR A 75 16.84 -0.89 5.43
CA THR A 75 16.27 -2.09 6.09
C THR A 75 16.77 -2.29 7.53
N THR A 76 17.88 -1.67 7.93
CA THR A 76 18.31 -1.68 9.34
C THR A 76 17.50 -0.69 10.16
N ASP A 77 17.15 0.44 9.57
CA ASP A 77 16.53 1.56 10.28
C ASP A 77 15.00 1.47 10.32
N ARG A 78 14.40 0.77 9.35
CA ARG A 78 12.94 0.70 9.17
C ARG A 78 12.42 -0.72 9.08
N SER A 79 11.21 -0.93 9.61
CA SER A 79 10.54 -2.23 9.52
C SER A 79 9.95 -2.48 8.13
N ALA A 80 9.73 -3.74 7.79
CA ALA A 80 9.12 -4.12 6.50
C ALA A 80 7.74 -3.47 6.29
N ASN A 81 6.95 -3.33 7.36
CA ASN A 81 5.61 -2.74 7.31
C ASN A 81 5.67 -1.24 6.99
N GLU A 82 6.61 -0.50 7.59
CA GLU A 82 6.82 0.92 7.30
C GLU A 82 7.28 1.15 5.85
N LEU A 83 8.16 0.28 5.35
CA LEU A 83 8.62 0.35 3.96
C LEU A 83 7.48 0.08 2.97
N GLN A 84 6.63 -0.91 3.25
CA GLN A 84 5.43 -1.18 2.44
C GLN A 84 4.44 -0.01 2.48
N PHE A 85 4.21 0.55 3.67
CA PHE A 85 3.38 1.73 3.86
C PHE A 85 3.89 2.91 3.02
N ALA A 86 5.20 3.21 3.10
CA ALA A 86 5.81 4.30 2.33
C ALA A 86 5.65 4.10 0.82
N VAL A 87 5.80 2.87 0.33
CA VAL A 87 5.56 2.53 -1.09
C VAL A 87 4.11 2.81 -1.48
N ASN A 88 3.15 2.44 -0.64
CA ASN A 88 1.73 2.65 -0.93
C ASN A 88 1.38 4.14 -0.99
N VAL A 89 1.91 4.95 -0.06
CA VAL A 89 1.76 6.41 -0.06
C VAL A 89 2.31 7.03 -1.34
N VAL A 90 3.53 6.69 -1.74
CA VAL A 90 4.17 7.25 -2.94
C VAL A 90 3.46 6.79 -4.21
N SER A 91 2.95 5.57 -4.22
CA SER A 91 2.25 5.00 -5.38
C SER A 91 0.80 5.47 -5.51
N GLY A 92 0.30 6.28 -4.56
CA GLY A 92 -1.09 6.73 -4.55
C GLY A 92 -2.11 5.59 -4.38
N ARG A 93 -1.66 4.43 -3.89
CA ARG A 93 -2.55 3.28 -3.65
C ARG A 93 -3.25 3.49 -2.32
N ASN A 94 -4.57 3.58 -2.35
CA ASN A 94 -5.39 3.63 -1.13
C ASN A 94 -5.13 2.36 -0.31
N TYR A 95 -5.00 2.47 1.01
CA TYR A 95 -4.82 1.35 1.95
C TYR A 95 -5.85 0.21 1.80
N SER A 96 -6.99 0.49 1.17
CA SER A 96 -8.05 -0.47 0.85
C SER A 96 -7.73 -1.37 -0.35
N GLU A 97 -6.81 -0.96 -1.22
CA GLU A 97 -6.19 -1.86 -2.18
C GLU A 97 -5.00 -2.47 -1.46
N VAL A 98 -5.33 -3.46 -0.64
CA VAL A 98 -4.41 -4.53 -0.25
C VAL A 98 -3.49 -4.76 -1.44
N SER A 99 -2.17 -4.72 -1.18
CA SER A 99 -1.07 -5.22 -2.01
C SER A 99 -1.58 -5.93 -3.26
N PRO A 100 -1.04 -5.70 -4.49
CA PRO A 100 -1.29 -6.65 -5.56
C PRO A 100 -0.77 -7.99 -5.04
N GLN A 101 -1.65 -8.76 -4.39
CA GLN A 101 -1.46 -10.13 -4.06
C GLN A 101 -1.25 -10.64 -5.45
N ILE A 102 0.02 -10.93 -5.73
CA ILE A 102 0.40 -11.68 -6.89
C ILE A 102 -0.44 -12.92 -6.69
N PHE A 103 -1.56 -12.98 -7.40
CA PHE A 103 -2.57 -14.03 -7.29
C PHE A 103 -1.90 -15.24 -7.93
N SER A 104 -0.89 -15.81 -7.27
CA SER A 104 -0.17 -16.97 -7.73
C SER A 104 -0.81 -18.16 -7.06
N PHE A 105 -1.46 -18.99 -7.87
CA PHE A 105 -1.98 -20.25 -7.39
C PHE A 105 -0.82 -21.20 -7.13
N SER A 106 -0.82 -21.84 -5.96
CA SER A 106 0.01 -23.01 -5.72
C SER A 106 -0.38 -24.16 -6.67
N THR A 107 0.50 -25.15 -6.81
CA THR A 107 0.23 -26.33 -7.66
C THR A 107 -0.96 -27.16 -7.16
N ALA A 108 -1.26 -27.11 -5.86
CA ALA A 108 -2.41 -27.80 -5.28
C ALA A 108 -3.71 -27.02 -5.53
N GLU A 109 -3.72 -25.70 -5.31
CA GLU A 109 -4.90 -24.86 -5.57
C GLU A 109 -5.25 -24.81 -7.05
N ALA A 110 -4.26 -24.73 -7.93
CA ALA A 110 -4.49 -24.81 -9.37
C ALA A 110 -5.04 -26.18 -9.79
N LEU A 111 -4.67 -27.27 -9.09
CA LEU A 111 -5.21 -28.61 -9.35
C LEU A 111 -6.67 -28.68 -8.90
N ALA A 112 -6.97 -28.17 -7.70
CA ALA A 112 -8.34 -28.07 -7.19
C ALA A 112 -9.22 -27.27 -8.16
N LEU A 113 -8.76 -26.10 -8.60
CA LEU A 113 -9.47 -25.28 -9.58
C LEU A 113 -9.70 -26.00 -10.91
N MET A 114 -8.74 -26.79 -11.40
CA MET A 114 -8.94 -27.61 -12.62
C MET A 114 -10.03 -28.67 -12.43
N VAL A 115 -10.13 -29.26 -11.23
CA VAL A 115 -11.11 -30.31 -10.91
C VAL A 115 -12.49 -29.70 -10.66
N ASP A 116 -12.58 -28.66 -9.85
CA ASP A 116 -13.84 -27.99 -9.47
C ASP A 116 -14.57 -27.39 -10.68
N LEU A 117 -13.80 -26.86 -11.63
CA LEU A 117 -14.34 -26.24 -12.84
C LEU A 117 -14.36 -27.20 -14.06
N ASP A 118 -13.98 -28.47 -13.86
CA ASP A 118 -13.85 -29.50 -14.90
C ASP A 118 -13.12 -28.99 -16.18
N ILE A 119 -11.97 -28.37 -15.96
CA ILE A 119 -11.19 -27.73 -17.02
C ILE A 119 -10.27 -28.78 -17.66
N SER A 120 -10.47 -29.02 -18.95
CA SER A 120 -9.56 -29.87 -19.72
C SER A 120 -8.14 -29.28 -19.80
N VAL A 121 -7.14 -30.15 -19.95
CA VAL A 121 -5.71 -29.76 -20.04
C VAL A 121 -5.48 -28.65 -21.07
N ARG A 122 -6.12 -28.74 -22.24
CA ARG A 122 -6.01 -27.75 -23.31
C ARG A 122 -6.53 -26.37 -22.86
N LYS A 123 -7.70 -26.34 -22.19
CA LYS A 123 -8.29 -25.10 -21.67
C LYS A 123 -7.42 -24.49 -20.57
N TYR A 124 -6.85 -25.32 -19.69
CA TYR A 124 -5.93 -24.85 -18.65
C TYR A 124 -4.66 -24.22 -19.24
N LEU A 125 -4.05 -24.84 -20.23
CA LEU A 125 -2.85 -24.31 -20.89
C LEU A 125 -3.12 -22.97 -21.58
N LEU A 126 -4.30 -22.84 -22.21
CA LEU A 126 -4.74 -21.58 -22.81
C LEU A 126 -4.92 -20.49 -21.73
N LEU A 127 -5.65 -20.80 -20.65
CA LEU A 127 -5.88 -19.90 -19.52
C LEU A 127 -4.55 -19.42 -18.93
N ARG A 128 -3.63 -20.36 -18.68
CA ARG A 128 -2.28 -20.06 -18.21
C ARG A 128 -1.53 -19.14 -19.16
N SER A 129 -1.60 -19.36 -20.48
CA SER A 129 -0.93 -18.51 -21.47
C SER A 129 -1.47 -17.08 -21.44
N VAL A 130 -2.79 -16.92 -21.35
CA VAL A 130 -3.45 -15.61 -21.34
C VAL A 130 -3.17 -14.86 -20.04
N ILE A 131 -3.34 -15.54 -18.90
CA ILE A 131 -3.18 -14.92 -17.59
C ILE A 131 -1.70 -14.64 -17.30
N ASN A 132 -0.79 -15.58 -17.57
CA ASN A 132 0.64 -15.37 -17.30
C ASN A 132 1.28 -14.32 -18.22
N GLY A 133 0.66 -14.00 -19.35
CA GLY A 133 1.05 -12.86 -20.19
C GLY A 133 0.75 -11.50 -19.53
N LYS A 134 -0.21 -11.43 -18.61
CA LYS A 134 -0.62 -10.21 -17.90
C LYS A 134 -0.08 -10.15 -16.47
N ALA A 135 -0.02 -11.29 -15.77
CA ALA A 135 0.48 -11.41 -14.41
C ALA A 135 1.54 -12.50 -14.34
N GLN A 136 2.78 -12.15 -14.01
CA GLN A 136 3.87 -13.13 -14.00
C GLN A 136 3.57 -14.28 -13.03
N ASN A 137 3.73 -15.52 -13.52
CA ASN A 137 3.64 -16.75 -12.74
C ASN A 137 2.35 -16.93 -11.91
N CYS A 138 1.23 -16.38 -12.38
CA CYS A 138 -0.08 -16.53 -11.74
C CYS A 138 -0.54 -18.00 -11.70
N LEU A 139 -0.45 -18.71 -12.83
CA LEU A 139 -0.80 -20.12 -12.92
C LEU A 139 0.43 -21.03 -13.11
N PRO A 140 0.56 -22.10 -12.32
CA PRO A 140 1.71 -23.00 -12.35
C PRO A 140 1.74 -23.85 -13.63
N SER A 141 2.91 -24.42 -13.95
CA SER A 141 3.04 -25.29 -15.13
C SER A 141 2.25 -26.59 -14.97
N TYR A 142 1.73 -27.13 -16.09
CA TYR A 142 0.99 -28.40 -16.08
C TYR A 142 1.84 -29.59 -15.62
N LYS A 143 3.16 -29.58 -15.88
CA LYS A 143 4.07 -30.60 -15.34
C LYS A 143 4.10 -30.61 -13.80
N GLY A 144 3.97 -29.43 -13.17
CA GLY A 144 3.86 -29.31 -11.71
C GLY A 144 2.55 -29.90 -11.19
N LEU A 145 1.45 -29.66 -11.91
CA LEU A 145 0.13 -30.22 -11.60
C LEU A 145 0.08 -31.75 -11.71
N GLN A 146 0.76 -32.33 -12.69
CA GLN A 146 0.84 -33.80 -12.81
C GLN A 146 1.60 -34.42 -11.63
N LYS A 147 2.68 -33.78 -11.18
CA LYS A 147 3.43 -34.24 -10.01
C LYS A 147 2.57 -34.22 -8.75
N THR A 148 1.82 -33.13 -8.51
CA THR A 148 0.92 -33.04 -7.37
C THR A 148 -0.23 -34.04 -7.49
N LYS A 149 -0.83 -34.18 -8.68
CA LYS A 149 -1.87 -35.18 -8.94
C LYS A 149 -1.40 -36.59 -8.57
N ASN A 150 -0.22 -37.00 -9.05
CA ASN A 150 0.33 -38.32 -8.77
C ASN A 150 0.65 -38.50 -7.27
N ALA A 151 1.00 -37.43 -6.56
CA ALA A 151 1.23 -37.48 -5.12
C ALA A 151 -0.06 -37.69 -4.29
N PHE A 152 -1.23 -37.33 -4.84
CA PHE A 152 -2.53 -37.53 -4.17
C PHE A 152 -3.19 -38.88 -4.47
N LEU A 153 -2.69 -39.63 -5.45
CA LEU A 153 -3.21 -40.96 -5.76
C LEU A 153 -2.61 -41.98 -4.80
N PRO A 154 -3.41 -42.95 -4.29
CA PRO A 154 -2.87 -44.06 -3.53
C PRO A 154 -1.93 -44.87 -4.42
N SER A 155 -0.81 -45.30 -3.84
CA SER A 155 0.22 -46.14 -4.45
C SER A 155 -0.28 -47.54 -4.78
#